data_AF-A0A2E7UFR2-F1
#
_entry.id   AF-A0A2E7UFR2-F1
#
_cell.length_a   1.000
_cell.length_b   1.000
_cell.length_c   1.000
_cell.angle_alpha   90.00
_cell.angle_beta   90.00
_cell.angle_gamma   90.00
#
_symmetry.space_group_name_H-M   'P 1'
#
loop_
_entity.id
_entity.type
_entity.pdbx_description
1 polymer ?
#
loop_
_entity_poly.entity_id
_entity_poly.type
_entity_poly.pdbx_seq_one_letter_code
_entity_poly.pdbx_strand_id
1 'polypeptide(L)'
;MADSWNDEEVRVLVGWTAQDYGASMVLRLETVTNLPESKDDVLISRMVLNRDQAVQLGNMLYEMSGKLPPKPGKPPLLDRILSGKKSG
;
A
#
# COMPACT_ATOMS: atom_id res chain seq x y z
N MET A 1 -21.53 -6.48 19.30
CA MET A 1 -20.58 -5.57 19.97
C MET A 1 -19.40 -5.47 19.03
N ALA A 2 -18.99 -4.27 18.64
CA ALA A 2 -17.75 -4.15 17.87
C ALA A 2 -16.64 -4.57 18.84
N ASP A 3 -15.90 -5.63 18.52
CA ASP A 3 -14.71 -6.00 19.29
C ASP A 3 -13.83 -4.77 19.37
N SER A 4 -13.71 -4.22 20.58
CA SER A 4 -12.94 -3.01 20.82
C SER A 4 -11.51 -3.29 20.43
N TRP A 5 -10.95 -2.43 19.57
CA TRP A 5 -9.53 -2.41 19.28
C TRP A 5 -8.77 -2.42 20.61
N ASN A 6 -7.99 -3.47 20.86
CA ASN A 6 -7.03 -3.48 21.94
C ASN A 6 -5.76 -2.81 21.40
N ASP A 7 -5.57 -1.54 21.74
CA ASP A 7 -4.43 -0.73 21.28
C ASP A 7 -3.06 -1.32 21.73
N GLU A 8 -3.05 -2.23 22.71
CA GLU A 8 -1.86 -2.94 23.17
C GLU A 8 -1.59 -4.24 22.40
N GLU A 9 -2.56 -4.75 21.63
CA GLU A 9 -2.42 -6.00 20.90
C GLU A 9 -1.60 -5.83 19.62
N VAL A 10 -0.39 -6.40 19.62
CA VAL A 10 0.45 -6.45 18.42
C VAL A 10 -0.07 -7.54 17.48
N ARG A 11 -0.40 -7.15 16.24
CA ARG A 11 -0.87 -8.05 15.18
C ARG A 11 0.08 -8.02 13.99
N VAL A 12 0.19 -9.15 13.30
CA VAL A 12 1.02 -9.32 12.10
C VAL A 12 0.19 -9.04 10.85
N LEU A 13 0.67 -8.15 9.97
CA LEU A 13 0.09 -7.91 8.66
C LEU A 13 0.37 -9.10 7.73
N VAL A 14 -0.67 -9.76 7.25
CA VAL A 14 -0.57 -10.94 6.38
C VAL A 14 -1.10 -10.70 4.96
N GLY A 15 -1.92 -9.68 4.79
CA GLY A 15 -2.50 -9.34 3.50
C GLY A 15 -2.98 -7.90 3.45
N TRP A 16 -2.96 -7.30 2.26
CA TRP A 16 -3.51 -5.97 2.05
C TRP A 16 -3.91 -5.77 0.58
N THR A 17 -4.91 -4.92 0.36
CA THR A 17 -5.33 -4.48 -0.97
C THR A 17 -5.70 -3.01 -0.92
N ALA A 18 -5.42 -2.26 -2.00
CA ALA A 18 -5.89 -0.90 -2.18
C ALA A 18 -6.81 -0.83 -3.41
N GLN A 19 -7.92 -0.10 -3.29
CA GLN A 19 -8.85 0.17 -4.39
C GLN A 19 -8.98 1.69 -4.59
N ASP A 20 -8.79 2.15 -5.81
CA ASP A 20 -8.92 3.56 -6.18
C ASP A 20 -10.36 3.89 -6.60
N TYR A 21 -10.94 4.92 -5.98
CA TYR A 21 -12.27 5.47 -6.26
C TYR A 21 -12.19 6.93 -6.72
N GLY A 22 -11.06 7.34 -7.28
CA GLY A 22 -10.81 8.69 -7.80
C GLY A 22 -10.38 9.64 -6.69
N ALA A 23 -11.36 10.25 -6.00
CA ALA A 23 -11.08 11.21 -4.93
C ALA A 23 -10.59 10.54 -3.62
N SER A 24 -10.89 9.26 -3.46
CA SER A 24 -10.55 8.47 -2.30
C SER A 24 -10.02 7.10 -2.70
N MET A 25 -9.28 6.47 -1.81
CA MET A 25 -8.81 5.10 -1.89
C MET A 25 -9.33 4.32 -0.69
N VAL A 26 -9.70 3.05 -0.89
CA VAL A 26 -10.01 2.13 0.21
C VAL A 26 -8.82 1.21 0.40
N LEU A 27 -8.17 1.31 1.57
CA LEU A 27 -7.15 0.38 2.01
C LEU A 27 -7.80 -0.69 2.89
N ARG A 28 -7.63 -1.95 2.50
CA ARG A 28 -8.05 -3.11 3.29
C ARG A 28 -6.80 -3.82 3.80
N LEU A 29 -6.72 -4.04 5.10
CA LEU A 29 -5.63 -4.73 5.80
C LEU A 29 -6.17 -6.01 6.44
N GLU A 30 -5.38 -7.07 6.39
CA GLU A 30 -5.64 -8.35 7.05
C GLU A 30 -4.56 -8.61 8.08
N THR A 31 -4.95 -8.83 9.33
CA THR A 31 -4.00 -9.03 10.44
C THR A 31 -4.38 -10.21 11.33
N VAL A 32 -3.36 -10.88 11.86
CA VAL A 32 -3.51 -12.04 12.77
C VAL A 32 -2.65 -11.86 14.01
N THR A 33 -3.02 -12.51 15.11
CA THR A 33 -2.22 -12.55 16.36
C THR A 33 -1.33 -13.78 16.43
N ASN A 34 -1.80 -14.90 15.86
CA ASN A 34 -1.11 -16.19 15.78
C ASN A 34 -1.27 -16.79 14.37
N LEU A 35 -0.69 -17.97 14.12
CA LEU A 35 -0.96 -18.73 12.89
C LEU A 35 -2.47 -19.00 12.80
N PRO A 36 -3.17 -18.49 11.76
CA PRO A 36 -4.61 -18.65 11.66
C PRO A 36 -4.98 -20.10 11.34
N GLU A 37 -5.95 -20.65 12.06
CA GLU A 37 -6.51 -21.99 11.81
C GLU A 37 -7.78 -21.91 10.96
N SER A 38 -8.43 -20.75 10.94
CA SER A 38 -9.64 -20.46 10.20
C SER A 38 -9.64 -19.02 9.64
N LYS A 39 -10.63 -18.71 8.81
CA LYS A 39 -10.80 -17.35 8.27
C LYS A 39 -11.22 -16.34 9.34
N ASP A 40 -11.87 -16.79 10.41
CA ASP A 40 -12.39 -15.93 11.47
C ASP A 40 -11.27 -15.42 12.38
N ASP A 41 -10.09 -16.05 12.34
CA ASP A 41 -8.88 -15.59 13.05
C ASP A 41 -8.23 -14.35 12.38
N VAL A 42 -8.65 -14.03 11.15
CA VAL A 42 -8.14 -12.90 10.39
C VAL A 42 -9.00 -11.67 10.63
N LEU A 43 -8.43 -10.68 11.32
CA LEU A 43 -9.08 -9.38 11.47
C LEU A 43 -8.91 -8.57 10.18
N ILE A 44 -10.02 -8.05 9.67
CA ILE A 44 -10.04 -7.22 8.46
C ILE A 44 -10.33 -5.77 8.86
N SER A 45 -9.34 -4.89 8.68
CA SER A 45 -9.51 -3.45 8.81
C SER A 45 -9.74 -2.81 7.44
N ARG A 46 -10.62 -1.81 7.37
CA ARG A 46 -10.87 -1.02 6.15
C ARG A 46 -10.79 0.46 6.49
N MET A 47 -9.99 1.18 5.73
CA MET A 47 -9.76 2.61 5.91
C MET A 47 -10.01 3.32 4.58
N VAL A 48 -10.67 4.47 4.65
CA VAL A 48 -10.77 5.40 3.50
C VAL A 48 -9.68 6.43 3.66
N LEU A 49 -8.89 6.62 2.61
CA LEU A 49 -7.82 7.60 2.52
C LEU A 49 -8.10 8.52 1.34
N ASN A 50 -7.85 9.82 1.47
CA ASN A 50 -7.66 10.65 0.30
C ASN A 50 -6.25 10.43 -0.29
N ARG A 51 -5.97 11.05 -1.45
CA ARG A 51 -4.68 10.89 -2.14
C ARG A 51 -3.50 11.38 -1.30
N ASP A 52 -3.66 12.50 -0.60
CA ASP A 52 -2.58 13.08 0.20
C ASP A 52 -2.23 12.19 1.41
N GLN A 53 -3.24 11.64 2.08
CA GLN A 53 -3.08 10.68 3.17
C GLN A 53 -2.40 9.39 2.68
N ALA A 54 -2.76 8.89 1.50
CA ALA A 54 -2.13 7.71 0.92
C ALA A 54 -0.64 7.97 0.60
N VAL A 55 -0.30 9.16 0.07
CA VAL A 55 1.09 9.55 -0.18
C VAL A 55 1.89 9.64 1.11
N GLN A 56 1.34 10.28 2.14
CA GLN A 56 1.99 10.39 3.46
C GLN A 56 2.26 9.02 4.08
N LEU A 57 1.26 8.13 4.06
CA LEU A 57 1.40 6.75 4.55
C LEU A 57 2.49 6.01 3.76
N GLY A 58 2.47 6.08 2.44
CA GLY A 58 3.47 5.43 1.58
C GLY A 58 4.89 5.94 1.86
N ASN A 59 5.07 7.25 1.98
CA ASN A 59 6.37 7.86 2.27
C ASN A 59 6.92 7.40 3.62
N MET A 60 6.08 7.38 4.67
CA MET A 60 6.47 6.88 6.00
C MET A 60 6.96 5.42 5.92
N LEU A 61 6.23 4.56 5.20
CA LEU A 61 6.62 3.16 5.03
C LEU A 61 7.94 3.01 4.25
N TYR A 62 8.18 3.83 3.23
CA TYR A 62 9.46 3.85 2.51
C TYR A 62 10.61 4.26 3.42
N GLU A 63 10.46 5.38 4.14
CA GLU A 63 11.46 5.89 5.08
C GLU A 63 11.82 4.84 6.13
N MET A 64 10.83 4.24 6.80
CA MET A 64 11.04 3.21 7.81
C MET A 64 11.69 1.93 7.26
N SER A 65 11.40 1.57 6.00
CA SER A 65 11.98 0.38 5.38
C SER A 65 13.40 0.58 4.82
N GLY A 66 13.89 1.83 4.80
CA GLY A 66 15.15 2.19 4.14
C GLY A 66 15.11 2.00 2.61
N LYS A 67 13.93 1.82 2.01
CA LYS A 67 13.75 1.66 0.57
C LYS A 67 13.32 2.97 -0.07
N LEU A 68 13.69 3.14 -1.34
CA LEU A 68 13.21 4.27 -2.14
C LEU A 68 11.85 3.96 -2.77
N PRO A 69 10.98 4.97 -2.94
CA PRO A 69 9.78 4.81 -3.75
C PRO A 69 10.14 4.38 -5.18
N PRO A 70 9.30 3.57 -5.84
CA PRO A 70 9.51 3.15 -7.22
C PRO A 70 9.65 4.39 -8.10
N LYS A 71 10.66 4.39 -8.98
CA LYS A 71 10.84 5.47 -9.94
C LYS A 71 9.61 5.51 -10.85
N PRO A 72 9.05 6.71 -11.13
CA PRO A 72 8.01 6.84 -12.15
C PRO A 72 8.53 6.19 -13.44
N GLY A 73 7.73 5.31 -14.03
CA GLY A 73 8.07 4.70 -15.30
C GLY A 73 8.36 5.80 -16.33
N LYS A 74 9.45 5.66 -17.08
CA LYS A 74 9.74 6.60 -18.16
C LYS A 74 8.56 6.59 -19.14
N PRO A 75 8.08 7.76 -19.60
CA PRO A 75 7.07 7.81 -20.64
C PRO A 75 7.57 7.03 -21.87
N PRO A 76 6.79 6.08 -22.42
CA PRO A 76 7.23 5.20 -23.50
C PRO A 76 7.64 5.94 -24.78
N LEU A 77 7.30 7.22 -24.90
CA LEU A 77 7.60 8.05 -26.07
C LEU A 77 8.99 8.69 -26.03
N LEU A 78 9.55 9.00 -24.85
CA LEU A 78 10.84 9.69 -24.75
C LEU A 78 12.02 8.75 -25.08
N ASP A 79 11.94 7.48 -24.68
CA ASP A 79 12.96 6.48 -25.04
C ASP A 79 12.97 6.20 -26.55
N ARG A 80 11.82 6.31 -27.25
CA ARG A 80 11.74 6.11 -28.71
C ARG A 80 12.40 7.23 -29.51
N ILE A 81 12.33 8.47 -29.04
CA ILE A 81 12.93 9.63 -29.72
C ILE A 81 14.43 9.70 -29.46
N LEU A 82 14.89 9.38 -28.25
CA LEU A 82 16.30 9.44 -27.89
C LEU A 82 17.11 8.26 -28.45
N SER A 83 16.50 7.09 -28.63
CA SER A 83 17.17 5.94 -29.27
C SER A 83 17.34 6.13 -30.79
N GLY A 84 16.45 6.89 -31.45
CA GLY A 84 16.56 7.20 -32.88
C GLY A 84 17.63 8.24 -33.23
N LYS A 85 18.17 8.97 -32.24
CA LYS A 85 19.11 10.08 -32.47
C LYS A 85 20.60 9.68 -32.36
N LYS A 86 20.91 8.41 -32.09
CA LYS A 86 22.29 7.86 -32.02
C LYS A 86 22.72 7.06 -33.26
N SER A 87 21.87 6.93 -34.27
CA SER A 87 22.25 6.46 -35.60
C SER A 87 22.16 7.64 -36.58
N GLY A 88 23.25 8.41 -36.67
CA GLY A 88 23.41 9.53 -37.60
C GLY A 88 24.84 10.02 -37.54
#